data_AF-A0A7S0EV38-F1
#
_entry.id   AF-A0A7S0EV38-F1
#
_cell.length_a   1.000
_cell.length_b   1.000
_cell.length_c   1.000
_cell.angle_alpha   90.00
_cell.angle_beta   90.00
_cell.angle_gamma   90.00
#
_symmetry.space_group_name_H-M   'P 1'
#
loop_
_entity.id
_entity.type
_entity.pdbx_description
1 polymer ?
#
loop_
_entity_poly.entity_id
_entity_poly.type
_entity_poly.pdbx_seq_one_letter_code
_entity_poly.pdbx_strand_id
1 'polypeptide(L)'
;TLESRRPRAECGTQPHDMAPKKRKSSSSTAARKKKAPAADWRQSAFYWRGAVSGSTWEGAWVASDEGLPSDADFAASTNTFKLVCSTALSNVYPCGAREHGGGTFTGEYKLDNGDGPADYSDLEHEIFAYNGPPGHHPAVHSWAVVGACGDTEFGRFVSLGVLDGEVSGGVPGDDTYSRLTLVRRYIAEDDPRNGMSAKEVACRVTSCGKEEWAMNAPWLALPWKVPSSWPAPLSASPAFRDLLEAHCEDEGTDWCVGVGPLLQHT
;
A
#
# COMPACT_ATOMS: atom_id res chain seq x y z
N THR A 1 -38.29 47.12 25.70
CA THR A 1 -37.97 47.07 27.13
C THR A 1 -36.48 47.26 27.28
N LEU A 2 -36.10 48.12 28.23
CA LEU A 2 -34.80 48.78 28.41
C LEU A 2 -33.56 47.87 28.50
N GLU A 3 -32.44 48.39 27.97
CA GLU A 3 -31.07 48.09 28.38
C GLU A 3 -30.87 48.31 29.89
N SER A 4 -30.01 47.51 30.55
CA SER A 4 -29.30 48.01 31.73
C SER A 4 -27.93 47.35 31.90
N ARG A 5 -26.99 48.22 32.26
CA ARG A 5 -25.54 48.08 32.29
C ARG A 5 -25.05 47.49 33.63
N ARG A 6 -23.81 46.97 33.60
CA ARG A 6 -22.96 46.62 34.77
C ARG A 6 -22.72 47.82 35.71
N PRO A 7 -22.18 47.59 36.93
CA PRO A 7 -20.73 47.82 37.09
C PRO A 7 -19.96 46.87 38.07
N ARG A 8 -18.63 46.87 37.83
CA ARG A 8 -17.44 46.60 38.71
C ARG A 8 -17.46 47.48 39.98
N ALA A 9 -16.61 47.38 41.02
CA ALA A 9 -15.55 46.50 41.54
C ALA A 9 -15.17 47.08 42.95
N GLU A 10 -14.09 46.54 43.55
CA GLU A 10 -13.28 47.06 44.68
C GLU A 10 -13.75 46.68 46.10
N CYS A 11 -12.90 46.47 47.11
CA CYS A 11 -11.46 46.28 47.31
C CYS A 11 -11.31 45.86 48.79
N GLY A 12 -10.37 45.00 49.18
CA GLY A 12 -10.24 44.57 50.58
C GLY A 12 -9.01 43.71 50.88
N THR A 13 -7.97 44.41 51.32
CA THR A 13 -6.59 44.11 51.71
C THR A 13 -6.29 42.85 52.57
N GLN A 14 -5.12 42.25 52.30
CA GLN A 14 -4.27 41.34 53.12
C GLN A 14 -3.87 41.96 54.51
N PRO A 15 -3.19 41.28 55.49
CA PRO A 15 -2.14 40.22 55.37
C PRO A 15 -2.02 39.17 56.51
N HIS A 16 -1.15 38.15 56.34
CA HIS A 16 -0.01 37.85 57.24
C HIS A 16 0.72 36.53 56.89
N ASP A 17 2.02 36.56 57.17
CA ASP A 17 3.10 35.58 57.03
C ASP A 17 2.82 34.12 57.38
N MET A 18 3.49 33.20 56.68
CA MET A 18 4.52 32.32 57.28
C MET A 18 5.21 31.49 56.19
N ALA A 19 6.51 31.72 56.02
CA ALA A 19 7.38 30.97 55.12
C ALA A 19 7.83 29.63 55.74
N PRO A 20 7.71 28.48 55.04
CA PRO A 20 8.38 27.26 55.44
C PRO A 20 9.78 27.15 54.81
N LYS A 21 10.73 26.74 55.64
CA LYS A 21 12.16 26.52 55.34
C LYS A 21 12.38 25.59 54.14
N LYS A 22 13.19 26.05 53.18
CA LYS A 22 13.74 25.26 52.06
C LYS A 22 14.61 24.11 52.59
N ARG A 23 14.12 22.87 52.46
CA ARG A 23 14.95 21.66 52.46
C ARG A 23 15.56 21.50 51.06
N LYS A 24 16.89 21.46 50.97
CA LYS A 24 17.62 21.06 49.76
C LYS A 24 17.34 19.58 49.50
N SER A 25 16.44 19.28 48.57
CA SER A 25 16.33 17.96 47.97
C SER A 25 17.47 17.80 46.96
N SER A 26 18.30 16.78 47.17
CA SER A 26 19.28 16.31 46.21
C SER A 26 18.55 15.86 44.95
N SER A 27 18.67 16.66 43.90
CA SER A 27 18.24 16.37 42.54
C SER A 27 19.03 15.16 42.00
N SER A 28 18.50 13.96 42.18
CA SER A 28 18.93 12.80 41.40
C SER A 28 18.38 12.99 39.99
N THR A 29 19.23 13.44 39.07
CA THR A 29 18.90 13.57 37.66
C THR A 29 18.76 12.17 37.06
N ALA A 30 17.58 11.57 37.23
CA ALA A 30 17.22 10.36 36.51
C ALA A 30 17.22 10.69 35.02
N ALA A 31 18.21 10.15 34.30
CA ALA A 31 18.28 10.25 32.86
C ALA A 31 16.97 9.69 32.27
N ARG A 32 16.06 10.59 31.87
CA ARG A 32 14.87 10.25 31.09
C ARG A 32 15.38 9.56 29.83
N LYS A 33 15.30 8.22 29.79
CA LYS A 33 15.48 7.45 28.56
C LYS A 33 14.55 8.06 27.53
N LYS A 34 15.11 8.69 26.49
CA LYS A 34 14.33 9.18 25.35
C LYS A 34 13.61 7.96 24.80
N LYS A 35 12.28 7.96 24.90
CA LYS A 35 11.44 6.96 24.24
C LYS A 35 11.81 7.00 22.76
N ALA A 36 12.17 5.86 22.19
CA ALA A 36 12.41 5.78 20.75
C ALA A 36 11.18 6.37 20.02
N PRO A 37 11.38 7.08 18.90
CA PRO A 37 10.26 7.52 18.08
C PRO A 37 9.38 6.30 17.79
N ALA A 38 8.07 6.45 17.91
CA ALA A 38 7.16 5.40 17.44
C ALA A 38 7.47 5.18 15.95
N ALA A 39 7.59 3.93 15.52
CA ALA A 39 7.76 3.61 14.12
C ALA A 39 6.59 4.22 13.34
N ASP A 40 6.89 4.90 12.24
CA ASP A 40 5.87 5.46 11.37
C ASP A 40 5.20 4.30 10.65
N TRP A 41 3.96 3.99 11.02
CA TRP A 41 3.18 2.88 10.48
C TRP A 41 2.99 2.98 8.95
N ARG A 42 3.14 4.18 8.38
CA ARG A 42 3.12 4.42 6.93
C ARG A 42 4.30 3.80 6.19
N GLN A 43 5.34 3.38 6.91
CA GLN A 43 6.49 2.71 6.31
C GLN A 43 6.18 1.28 5.86
N SER A 44 5.19 0.63 6.49
CA SER A 44 4.78 -0.72 6.14
C SER A 44 4.06 -0.77 4.79
N ALA A 45 4.28 -1.85 4.05
CA ALA A 45 3.51 -2.15 2.86
C ALA A 45 2.32 -3.05 3.21
N PHE A 46 1.17 -2.74 2.61
CA PHE A 46 -0.04 -3.51 2.76
C PHE A 46 -0.30 -4.21 1.44
N TYR A 47 -0.17 -5.54 1.42
CA TYR A 47 -0.41 -6.34 0.23
C TYR A 47 -1.87 -6.76 0.22
N TRP A 48 -2.60 -6.35 -0.81
CA TRP A 48 -4.01 -6.65 -1.02
C TRP A 48 -4.10 -7.65 -2.15
N ARG A 49 -4.73 -8.81 -1.91
CA ARG A 49 -4.85 -9.83 -2.93
C ARG A 49 -6.19 -10.50 -2.88
N GLY A 50 -6.79 -10.68 -4.05
CA GLY A 50 -8.15 -11.18 -4.14
C GLY A 50 -8.52 -11.70 -5.51
N ALA A 51 -9.59 -12.47 -5.52
CA ALA A 51 -10.23 -12.95 -6.73
C ALA A 51 -10.96 -11.79 -7.44
N VAL A 52 -10.96 -11.86 -8.76
CA VAL A 52 -11.66 -10.91 -9.63
C VAL A 52 -12.83 -11.62 -10.30
N SER A 53 -14.00 -11.00 -10.25
CA SER A 53 -15.21 -11.50 -10.94
C SER A 53 -16.01 -10.31 -11.49
N GLY A 54 -15.95 -10.11 -12.81
CA GLY A 54 -16.54 -8.95 -13.47
C GLY A 54 -15.96 -7.63 -12.94
N SER A 55 -16.77 -6.86 -12.22
CA SER A 55 -16.34 -5.62 -11.56
C SER A 55 -15.98 -5.80 -10.08
N THR A 56 -16.12 -7.00 -9.52
CA THR A 56 -15.85 -7.25 -8.09
C THR A 56 -14.43 -7.72 -7.89
N TRP A 57 -13.78 -7.20 -6.85
CA TRP A 57 -12.50 -7.67 -6.33
C TRP A 57 -12.63 -7.94 -4.83
N GLU A 58 -12.43 -9.19 -4.43
CA GLU A 58 -12.61 -9.62 -3.03
C GLU A 58 -11.50 -10.56 -2.59
N GLY A 59 -11.07 -10.43 -1.33
CA GLY A 59 -9.95 -11.21 -0.81
C GLY A 59 -9.48 -10.77 0.56
N ALA A 60 -8.17 -10.83 0.77
CA ALA A 60 -7.55 -10.47 2.03
C ALA A 60 -6.31 -9.60 1.83
N TRP A 61 -5.93 -8.89 2.88
CA TRP A 61 -4.72 -8.10 2.90
C TRP A 61 -3.83 -8.43 4.10
N VAL A 62 -2.52 -8.24 3.92
CA VAL A 62 -1.49 -8.54 4.92
C VAL A 62 -0.46 -7.42 4.90
N ALA A 63 -0.12 -6.89 6.08
CA ALA A 63 1.00 -5.97 6.24
C ALA A 63 2.30 -6.79 6.30
N SER A 64 3.30 -6.42 5.51
CA SER A 64 4.60 -7.09 5.48
C SER A 64 5.71 -6.13 5.13
N ASP A 65 6.84 -6.27 5.84
CA ASP A 65 8.10 -5.59 5.54
C ASP A 65 9.10 -6.53 4.84
N GLU A 66 8.77 -7.81 4.71
CA GLU A 66 9.64 -8.87 4.16
C GLU A 66 9.38 -9.13 2.66
N GLY A 67 8.34 -8.51 2.09
CA GLY A 67 7.93 -8.73 0.70
C GLY A 67 6.52 -9.28 0.59
N LEU A 68 6.19 -9.81 -0.60
CA LEU A 68 4.87 -10.38 -0.90
C LEU A 68 4.59 -11.59 0.01
N PRO A 69 3.51 -11.56 0.81
CA PRO A 69 3.14 -12.68 1.68
C PRO A 69 2.76 -13.94 0.90
N SER A 70 2.88 -15.11 1.55
CA SER A 70 2.54 -16.40 0.94
C SER A 70 1.03 -16.60 0.82
N ASP A 71 0.62 -17.60 0.03
CA ASP A 71 -0.80 -17.99 -0.08
C ASP A 71 -1.42 -18.38 1.25
N ALA A 72 -0.64 -19.02 2.13
CA ALA A 72 -1.09 -19.38 3.46
C ALA A 72 -1.34 -18.13 4.33
N ASP A 73 -0.49 -17.10 4.22
CA ASP A 73 -0.65 -15.86 5.00
C ASP A 73 -1.93 -15.12 4.62
N PHE A 74 -2.22 -15.02 3.33
CA PHE A 74 -3.47 -14.42 2.86
C PHE A 74 -4.69 -15.25 3.27
N ALA A 75 -4.62 -16.58 3.21
CA ALA A 75 -5.70 -17.46 3.63
C ALA A 75 -5.94 -17.40 5.15
N ALA A 76 -4.89 -17.17 5.95
CA ALA A 76 -4.97 -17.04 7.40
C ALA A 76 -5.36 -15.63 7.88
N SER A 77 -5.23 -14.62 7.00
CA SER A 77 -5.52 -13.23 7.36
C SER A 77 -6.99 -13.02 7.69
N THR A 78 -7.25 -12.39 8.84
CA THR A 78 -8.59 -11.94 9.25
C THR A 78 -8.98 -10.61 8.59
N ASN A 79 -8.02 -9.95 7.93
CA ASN A 79 -8.19 -8.67 7.27
C ASN A 79 -8.70 -8.87 5.84
N THR A 80 -10.01 -9.03 5.69
CA THR A 80 -10.67 -9.28 4.40
C THR A 80 -11.18 -8.00 3.74
N PHE A 81 -11.46 -8.03 2.44
CA PHE A 81 -12.09 -6.91 1.74
C PHE A 81 -13.01 -7.38 0.61
N LYS A 82 -13.92 -6.48 0.22
CA LYS A 82 -14.77 -6.63 -0.97
C LYS A 82 -15.02 -5.26 -1.58
N LEU A 83 -14.47 -5.05 -2.76
CA LEU A 83 -14.57 -3.81 -3.51
C LEU A 83 -15.27 -4.06 -4.85
N VAL A 84 -16.01 -3.07 -5.33
CA VAL A 84 -16.72 -3.06 -6.61
C VAL A 84 -16.17 -1.91 -7.44
N CYS A 85 -15.66 -2.22 -8.63
CA CYS A 85 -15.19 -1.24 -9.58
C CYS A 85 -16.36 -0.67 -10.38
N SER A 86 -16.28 0.61 -10.74
CA SER A 86 -17.22 1.26 -11.65
C SER A 86 -17.23 0.68 -13.07
N THR A 87 -16.28 -0.20 -13.40
CA THR A 87 -16.12 -0.86 -14.70
C THR A 87 -15.66 -2.29 -14.49
N ALA A 88 -16.05 -3.21 -15.37
CA ALA A 88 -15.54 -4.59 -15.30
C ALA A 88 -14.01 -4.58 -15.46
N LEU A 89 -13.28 -5.36 -14.66
CA LEU A 89 -11.82 -5.33 -14.63
C LEU A 89 -11.19 -5.82 -15.94
N SER A 90 -11.91 -6.64 -16.69
CA SER A 90 -11.59 -6.99 -18.07
C SER A 90 -11.71 -5.84 -19.07
N ASN A 91 -12.33 -4.72 -18.70
CA ASN A 91 -12.42 -3.51 -19.52
C ASN A 91 -11.50 -2.39 -19.02
N VAL A 92 -10.78 -2.60 -17.91
CA VAL A 92 -9.90 -1.58 -17.32
C VAL A 92 -8.58 -1.43 -18.10
N TYR A 93 -8.34 -2.22 -19.15
CA TYR A 93 -7.15 -2.05 -20.00
C TYR A 93 -7.48 -1.38 -21.36
N PRO A 94 -6.58 -0.56 -21.90
CA PRO A 94 -6.74 0.05 -23.22
C PRO A 94 -6.45 -0.99 -24.33
N CYS A 95 -7.49 -1.70 -24.79
CA CYS A 95 -7.40 -2.50 -26.02
C CYS A 95 -7.44 -1.60 -27.26
N GLY A 96 -6.27 -1.04 -27.64
CA GLY A 96 -6.11 -0.25 -28.86
C GLY A 96 -6.74 1.14 -28.81
N ALA A 97 -5.93 2.19 -29.00
CA ALA A 97 -6.31 3.61 -29.20
C ALA A 97 -7.29 4.27 -28.19
N ARG A 98 -7.87 3.55 -27.24
CA ARG A 98 -8.81 4.06 -26.24
C ARG A 98 -8.03 4.53 -25.02
N GLU A 99 -8.16 5.81 -24.70
CA GLU A 99 -7.45 6.50 -23.61
C GLU A 99 -8.02 6.19 -22.21
N HIS A 100 -9.00 5.29 -22.09
CA HIS A 100 -9.78 5.06 -20.87
C HIS A 100 -9.54 3.66 -20.28
N GLY A 101 -8.34 3.42 -19.76
CA GLY A 101 -7.99 2.18 -19.04
C GLY A 101 -8.08 2.35 -17.52
N GLY A 102 -9.25 2.71 -16.98
CA GLY A 102 -9.37 3.02 -15.56
C GLY A 102 -10.77 2.78 -14.98
N GLY A 103 -10.88 2.95 -13.67
CA GLY A 103 -12.11 2.81 -12.91
C GLY A 103 -11.94 3.29 -11.48
N THR A 104 -13.01 3.21 -10.71
CA THR A 104 -13.00 3.55 -9.28
C THR A 104 -13.58 2.38 -8.49
N PHE A 105 -12.80 1.85 -7.56
CA PHE A 105 -13.28 0.90 -6.57
C PHE A 105 -14.01 1.63 -5.44
N THR A 106 -15.13 1.05 -5.02
CA THR A 106 -15.79 1.37 -3.76
C THR A 106 -16.16 0.10 -3.01
N GLY A 107 -16.16 0.11 -1.69
CA GLY A 107 -16.58 -1.04 -0.91
C GLY A 107 -16.08 -1.01 0.53
N GLU A 108 -15.90 -2.20 1.09
CA GLU A 108 -15.58 -2.37 2.51
C GLU A 108 -14.36 -3.26 2.72
N TYR A 109 -13.64 -2.99 3.80
CA TYR A 109 -12.51 -3.80 4.24
C TYR A 109 -12.46 -3.91 5.77
N LYS A 110 -11.86 -4.99 6.24
CA LYS A 110 -11.63 -5.27 7.64
C LYS A 110 -10.21 -4.94 8.04
N LEU A 111 -10.07 -4.38 9.22
CA LEU A 111 -8.79 -4.16 9.89
C LEU A 111 -8.91 -4.59 11.34
N ASP A 112 -8.02 -5.48 11.76
CA ASP A 112 -7.77 -5.80 13.16
C ASP A 112 -6.52 -5.07 13.64
N ASN A 113 -6.71 -4.06 14.49
CA ASN A 113 -5.64 -3.27 15.10
C ASN A 113 -5.31 -3.72 16.53
N GLY A 114 -5.76 -4.90 16.94
CA GLY A 114 -5.60 -5.45 18.29
C GLY A 114 -6.84 -5.31 19.18
N ASP A 115 -7.85 -4.54 18.76
CA ASP A 115 -9.15 -4.44 19.43
C ASP A 115 -10.22 -5.36 18.80
N GLY A 116 -9.81 -6.20 17.85
CA GLY A 116 -10.67 -7.06 17.04
C GLY A 116 -10.99 -6.44 15.68
N PRO A 117 -11.60 -7.22 14.76
CA PRO A 117 -11.88 -6.77 13.40
C PRO A 117 -12.96 -5.68 13.40
N ALA A 118 -12.64 -4.54 12.81
CA ALA A 118 -13.57 -3.46 12.51
C ALA A 118 -13.74 -3.28 11.00
N ASP A 119 -14.94 -2.87 10.59
CA ASP A 119 -15.28 -2.60 9.19
C ASP A 119 -15.00 -1.13 8.85
N TYR A 120 -14.39 -0.93 7.68
CA TYR A 120 -14.02 0.37 7.14
C TYR A 120 -14.46 0.46 5.68
N SER A 121 -14.60 1.68 5.17
CA SER A 121 -15.04 1.91 3.79
C SER A 121 -13.90 2.44 2.94
N ASP A 122 -13.75 1.88 1.74
CA ASP A 122 -12.90 2.42 0.69
C ASP A 122 -13.80 3.11 -0.33
N LEU A 123 -13.76 4.45 -0.38
CA LEU A 123 -14.75 5.25 -1.11
C LEU A 123 -14.21 5.87 -2.39
N GLU A 124 -12.89 6.06 -2.50
CA GLU A 124 -12.27 6.81 -3.60
C GLU A 124 -10.95 6.13 -4.02
N HIS A 125 -11.03 4.88 -4.48
CA HIS A 125 -9.89 4.11 -4.95
C HIS A 125 -9.84 4.08 -6.47
N GLU A 126 -9.22 5.10 -7.06
CA GLU A 126 -8.99 5.19 -8.50
C GLU A 126 -7.95 4.16 -8.93
N ILE A 127 -8.22 3.49 -10.06
CA ILE A 127 -7.31 2.53 -10.69
C ILE A 127 -7.07 2.88 -12.15
N PHE A 128 -5.89 2.50 -12.63
CA PHE A 128 -5.53 2.50 -14.04
C PHE A 128 -4.74 1.23 -14.36
N ALA A 129 -5.08 0.56 -15.46
CA ALA A 129 -4.37 -0.64 -15.90
C ALA A 129 -3.88 -0.54 -17.35
N TYR A 130 -2.76 -1.19 -17.63
CA TYR A 130 -2.32 -1.44 -19.00
C TYR A 130 -1.66 -2.81 -19.13
N ASN A 131 -1.81 -3.41 -20.30
CA ASN A 131 -1.31 -4.76 -20.54
C ASN A 131 0.21 -4.80 -20.47
N GLY A 132 0.70 -5.83 -19.80
CA GLY A 132 2.09 -6.20 -19.91
C GLY A 132 2.40 -6.74 -21.32
N PRO A 133 3.67 -6.65 -21.76
CA PRO A 133 4.10 -7.26 -23.01
C PRO A 133 3.89 -8.78 -22.93
N PRO A 134 3.38 -9.39 -24.01
CA PRO A 134 3.26 -10.84 -24.12
C PRO A 134 4.61 -11.53 -23.85
N GLY A 135 4.58 -12.66 -23.13
CA GLY A 135 5.76 -13.50 -22.88
C GLY A 135 6.72 -13.01 -21.80
N HIS A 136 6.40 -11.95 -21.06
CA HIS A 136 7.24 -11.44 -19.97
C HIS A 136 6.70 -11.76 -18.56
N HIS A 137 5.55 -12.45 -18.45
CA HIS A 137 5.07 -12.94 -17.17
C HIS A 137 5.09 -14.47 -17.18
N PRO A 138 5.83 -15.11 -16.25
CA PRO A 138 6.16 -16.53 -16.34
C PRO A 138 4.96 -17.47 -16.16
N ALA A 139 3.86 -16.98 -15.57
CA ALA A 139 2.77 -17.85 -15.11
C ALA A 139 1.44 -17.73 -15.88
N VAL A 140 1.23 -16.69 -16.70
CA VAL A 140 -0.10 -16.43 -17.30
C VAL A 140 -0.03 -15.86 -18.71
N HIS A 141 -1.04 -16.18 -19.53
CA HIS A 141 -1.12 -15.70 -20.93
C HIS A 141 -1.57 -14.25 -21.06
N SER A 142 -2.32 -13.74 -20.08
CA SER A 142 -2.80 -12.36 -20.01
C SER A 142 -2.50 -11.79 -18.65
N TRP A 143 -1.90 -10.60 -18.61
CA TRP A 143 -1.64 -9.87 -17.39
C TRP A 143 -1.56 -8.38 -17.66
N ALA A 144 -1.85 -7.57 -16.64
CA ALA A 144 -1.76 -6.12 -16.71
C ALA A 144 -1.09 -5.54 -15.46
N VAL A 145 -0.34 -4.45 -15.65
CA VAL A 145 0.14 -3.61 -14.54
C VAL A 145 -1.03 -2.74 -14.10
N VAL A 146 -1.25 -2.66 -12.79
CA VAL A 146 -2.30 -1.83 -12.19
C VAL A 146 -1.69 -0.83 -11.25
N GLY A 147 -1.86 0.46 -11.54
CA GLY A 147 -1.60 1.54 -10.61
C GLY A 147 -2.91 2.00 -9.98
N ALA A 148 -2.83 2.48 -8.74
CA ALA A 148 -3.98 2.96 -8.01
C ALA A 148 -3.61 4.07 -7.03
N CYS A 149 -4.57 4.92 -6.70
CA CYS A 149 -4.45 5.90 -5.63
C CYS A 149 -5.83 6.16 -5.02
N GLY A 150 -5.83 6.67 -3.80
CA GLY A 150 -7.07 7.00 -3.13
C GLY A 150 -6.87 7.55 -1.74
N ASP A 151 -7.98 7.82 -1.08
CA ASP A 151 -8.02 8.37 0.27
C ASP A 151 -8.88 7.48 1.16
N THR A 152 -8.36 7.17 2.36
CA THR A 152 -9.14 6.53 3.43
C THR A 152 -9.07 7.39 4.69
N GLU A 153 -9.76 6.97 5.75
CA GLU A 153 -9.68 7.57 7.08
C GLU A 153 -8.27 7.59 7.68
N PHE A 154 -7.33 6.78 7.14
CA PHE A 154 -5.93 6.75 7.54
C PHE A 154 -5.04 7.70 6.72
N GLY A 155 -5.60 8.32 5.68
CA GLY A 155 -4.95 9.26 4.79
C GLY A 155 -4.84 8.75 3.35
N ARG A 156 -4.10 9.49 2.54
CA ARG A 156 -3.88 9.17 1.13
C ARG A 156 -2.98 7.96 0.95
N PHE A 157 -3.26 7.15 -0.05
CA PHE A 157 -2.42 6.04 -0.47
C PHE A 157 -2.13 6.03 -1.97
N VAL A 158 -1.05 5.33 -2.31
CA VAL A 158 -0.77 4.85 -3.67
C VAL A 158 -0.61 3.34 -3.63
N SER A 159 -1.03 2.65 -4.69
CA SER A 159 -0.83 1.22 -4.84
C SER A 159 -0.33 0.86 -6.23
N LEU A 160 0.51 -0.15 -6.32
CA LEU A 160 0.99 -0.69 -7.59
C LEU A 160 1.01 -2.21 -7.52
N GLY A 161 0.61 -2.86 -8.60
CA GLY A 161 0.54 -4.30 -8.63
C GLY A 161 0.18 -4.85 -9.99
N VAL A 162 -0.45 -6.03 -9.97
CA VAL A 162 -0.68 -6.87 -11.14
C VAL A 162 -2.07 -7.46 -11.13
N LEU A 163 -2.68 -7.48 -12.32
CA LEU A 163 -3.90 -8.19 -12.63
C LEU A 163 -3.52 -9.43 -13.45
N ASP A 164 -3.70 -10.61 -12.86
CA ASP A 164 -3.34 -11.90 -13.42
C ASP A 164 -4.54 -12.56 -14.11
N GLY A 165 -4.30 -13.17 -15.26
CA GLY A 165 -5.26 -14.03 -15.93
C GLY A 165 -5.28 -15.47 -15.43
N GLU A 166 -6.24 -16.26 -15.91
CA GLU A 166 -6.21 -17.71 -15.70
C GLU A 166 -5.02 -18.37 -16.43
N VAL A 167 -4.53 -19.46 -15.84
CA VAL A 167 -3.43 -20.26 -16.38
C VAL A 167 -3.88 -20.93 -17.69
N SER A 168 -2.92 -21.03 -18.61
CA SER A 168 -3.02 -21.49 -20.00
C SER A 168 -4.06 -22.57 -20.33
N GLY A 169 -4.94 -22.27 -21.29
CA GLY A 169 -5.85 -23.24 -21.94
C GLY A 169 -7.13 -22.63 -22.53
N GLY A 170 -7.56 -21.47 -22.05
CA GLY A 170 -8.72 -20.74 -22.56
C GLY A 170 -8.37 -19.79 -23.71
N VAL A 171 -9.27 -19.67 -24.70
CA VAL A 171 -9.24 -18.57 -25.67
C VAL A 171 -9.52 -17.28 -24.89
N PRO A 172 -8.72 -16.20 -25.05
CA PRO A 172 -8.98 -14.93 -24.37
C PRO A 172 -10.41 -14.45 -24.66
N GLY A 173 -11.23 -14.35 -23.62
CA GLY A 173 -12.58 -13.78 -23.64
C GLY A 173 -12.69 -12.56 -22.72
N ASP A 174 -13.90 -12.02 -22.60
CA ASP A 174 -14.20 -10.82 -21.80
C ASP A 174 -14.04 -11.00 -20.27
N ASP A 175 -13.63 -12.18 -19.79
CA ASP A 175 -13.35 -12.50 -18.37
C ASP A 175 -11.94 -13.07 -18.20
N THR A 176 -10.94 -12.38 -18.74
CA THR A 176 -9.55 -12.86 -18.84
C THR A 176 -8.75 -12.78 -17.54
N TYR A 177 -9.25 -12.10 -16.51
CA TYR A 177 -8.53 -11.86 -15.26
C TYR A 177 -9.21 -12.54 -14.07
N SER A 178 -8.43 -13.27 -13.28
CA SER A 178 -8.92 -14.04 -12.14
C SER A 178 -8.43 -13.51 -10.81
N ARG A 179 -7.32 -12.76 -10.78
CA ARG A 179 -6.71 -12.28 -9.54
C ARG A 179 -6.12 -10.89 -9.70
N LEU A 180 -6.36 -10.03 -8.71
CA LEU A 180 -5.68 -8.73 -8.58
C LEU A 180 -4.88 -8.72 -7.29
N THR A 181 -3.61 -8.36 -7.42
CA THR A 181 -2.70 -8.08 -6.30
C THR A 181 -2.26 -6.63 -6.39
N LEU A 182 -2.48 -5.84 -5.32
CA LEU A 182 -2.01 -4.46 -5.20
C LEU A 182 -1.17 -4.32 -3.93
N VAL A 183 -0.06 -3.59 -4.02
CA VAL A 183 0.74 -3.23 -2.85
C VAL A 183 0.47 -1.76 -2.52
N ARG A 184 -0.27 -1.54 -1.44
CA ARG A 184 -0.71 -0.23 -0.96
C ARG A 184 0.29 0.35 0.03
N ARG A 185 0.50 1.67 -0.07
CA ARG A 185 1.28 2.47 0.87
C ARG A 185 0.56 3.76 1.18
N TYR A 186 0.50 4.11 2.46
CA TYR A 186 0.04 5.41 2.90
C TYR A 186 1.18 6.42 2.80
N ILE A 187 0.86 7.63 2.34
CA ILE A 187 1.85 8.66 2.08
C ILE A 187 1.57 9.90 2.93
N ALA A 188 2.65 10.58 3.33
CA ALA A 188 2.55 11.85 4.04
C ALA A 188 2.07 12.96 3.08
N GLU A 189 1.53 14.06 3.63
CA GLU A 189 1.03 15.18 2.84
C GLU A 189 2.14 15.85 2.00
N ASP A 190 3.37 15.86 2.52
CA ASP A 190 4.57 16.41 1.86
C ASP A 190 5.30 15.40 0.97
N ASP A 191 4.81 14.15 0.89
CA ASP A 191 5.35 13.16 -0.03
C ASP A 191 5.06 13.57 -1.47
N PRO A 192 6.05 13.62 -2.37
CA PRO A 192 5.83 14.07 -3.75
C PRO A 192 4.95 13.11 -4.56
N ARG A 193 4.63 11.92 -4.05
CA ARG A 193 3.63 11.01 -4.64
C ARG A 193 2.20 11.46 -4.37
N ASN A 194 1.97 12.42 -3.45
CA ASN A 194 0.66 12.93 -3.10
C ASN A 194 -0.11 13.45 -4.34
N GLY A 195 0.59 14.04 -5.30
CA GLY A 195 -0.02 14.51 -6.55
C GLY A 195 -0.18 13.47 -7.66
N MET A 196 0.23 12.21 -7.46
CA MET A 196 0.19 11.21 -8.53
C MET A 196 -1.24 10.70 -8.75
N SER A 197 -1.60 10.57 -10.03
CA SER A 197 -2.75 9.83 -10.52
C SER A 197 -2.46 8.32 -10.58
N ALA A 198 -3.52 7.50 -10.61
CA ALA A 198 -3.40 6.05 -10.78
C ALA A 198 -2.60 5.68 -12.05
N LYS A 199 -2.78 6.45 -13.13
CA LYS A 199 -2.03 6.30 -14.38
C LYS A 199 -0.54 6.54 -14.20
N GLU A 200 -0.15 7.63 -13.53
CA GLU A 200 1.26 7.94 -13.28
C GLU A 200 1.91 6.87 -12.39
N VAL A 201 1.15 6.32 -11.44
CA VAL A 201 1.60 5.19 -10.62
C VAL A 201 1.87 3.96 -11.50
N ALA A 202 0.93 3.58 -12.36
CA ALA A 202 1.08 2.44 -13.25
C ALA A 202 2.27 2.62 -14.22
N CYS A 203 2.43 3.83 -14.79
CA CYS A 203 3.50 4.17 -15.74
C CYS A 203 4.90 4.19 -15.10
N ARG A 204 5.04 4.02 -13.78
CA ARG A 204 6.35 3.79 -13.17
C ARG A 204 7.02 2.53 -13.70
N VAL A 205 6.25 1.47 -13.97
CA VAL A 205 6.78 0.21 -14.48
C VAL A 205 7.27 0.36 -15.93
N THR A 206 6.54 1.07 -16.80
CA THR A 206 7.04 1.34 -18.17
C THR A 206 8.30 2.19 -18.20
N SER A 207 8.49 3.03 -17.18
CA SER A 207 9.69 3.86 -17.04
C SER A 207 10.94 3.06 -16.66
N CYS A 208 10.80 1.80 -16.21
CA CYS A 208 11.89 0.86 -15.98
C CYS A 208 12.45 0.25 -17.29
N GLY A 209 11.85 0.54 -18.45
CA GLY A 209 12.31 0.00 -19.73
C GLY A 209 11.96 -1.49 -19.92
N LYS A 210 12.87 -2.24 -20.55
CA LYS A 210 12.70 -3.69 -20.83
C LYS A 210 13.13 -4.58 -19.66
N GLU A 211 13.21 -4.03 -18.46
CA GLU A 211 13.72 -4.76 -17.31
C GLU A 211 12.65 -5.74 -16.78
N GLU A 212 12.94 -7.02 -16.94
CA GLU A 212 12.03 -8.13 -16.66
C GLU A 212 11.56 -8.17 -15.18
N TRP A 213 12.39 -7.71 -14.23
CA TRP A 213 12.03 -7.69 -12.80
C TRP A 213 10.84 -6.78 -12.50
N ALA A 214 10.73 -5.63 -13.18
CA ALA A 214 9.65 -4.66 -12.94
C ALA A 214 8.30 -5.22 -13.41
N MET A 215 8.35 -6.23 -14.28
CA MET A 215 7.18 -6.93 -14.78
C MET A 215 6.75 -8.05 -13.83
N ASN A 216 7.71 -8.71 -13.17
CA ASN A 216 7.46 -9.76 -12.19
C ASN A 216 7.06 -9.22 -10.80
N ALA A 217 7.59 -8.07 -10.41
CA ALA A 217 7.34 -7.44 -9.11
C ALA A 217 7.08 -5.93 -9.28
N PRO A 218 5.98 -5.54 -9.94
CA PRO A 218 5.71 -4.14 -10.31
C PRO A 218 5.72 -3.19 -9.11
N TRP A 219 5.29 -3.65 -7.94
CA TRP A 219 5.32 -2.86 -6.70
C TRP A 219 6.71 -2.36 -6.29
N LEU A 220 7.79 -2.99 -6.74
CA LEU A 220 9.16 -2.52 -6.48
C LEU A 220 9.52 -1.25 -7.29
N ALA A 221 8.73 -0.90 -8.30
CA ALA A 221 8.86 0.36 -9.03
C ALA A 221 8.31 1.59 -8.27
N LEU A 222 7.68 1.37 -7.10
CA LEU A 222 7.34 2.43 -6.14
C LEU A 222 8.29 2.33 -4.93
N PRO A 223 9.32 3.20 -4.83
CA PRO A 223 10.30 3.10 -3.77
C PRO A 223 9.71 3.36 -2.39
N TRP A 224 10.26 2.65 -1.39
CA TRP A 224 9.92 2.77 0.03
C TRP A 224 10.20 4.17 0.58
N LYS A 225 11.35 4.73 0.20
CA LYS A 225 11.78 6.09 0.54
C LYS A 225 11.93 6.87 -0.75
N VAL A 226 11.30 8.03 -0.80
CA VAL A 226 11.44 8.90 -1.97
C VAL A 226 12.85 9.51 -1.95
N PRO A 227 13.70 9.25 -2.96
CA PRO A 227 15.00 9.89 -3.04
C PRO A 227 14.81 11.38 -3.27
N SER A 228 15.77 12.20 -2.82
CA SER A 228 15.74 13.65 -3.06
C SER A 228 15.73 14.02 -4.55
N SER A 229 16.09 13.10 -5.43
CA SER A 229 16.09 13.24 -6.90
C SER A 229 14.77 12.83 -7.56
N TRP A 230 13.65 12.81 -6.83
CA TRP A 230 12.36 12.39 -7.35
C TRP A 230 11.74 13.38 -8.36
N PRO A 231 11.07 12.92 -9.43
CA PRO A 231 10.98 11.54 -9.89
C PRO A 231 12.26 11.13 -10.62
N ALA A 232 13.05 10.24 -10.00
CA ALA A 232 14.21 9.68 -10.67
C ALA A 232 13.76 8.57 -11.64
N PRO A 233 14.41 8.45 -12.82
CA PRO A 233 14.35 7.22 -13.59
C PRO A 233 14.75 6.05 -12.69
N LEU A 234 13.98 4.97 -12.73
CA LEU A 234 14.39 3.71 -12.10
C LEU A 234 15.44 3.10 -13.01
N SER A 235 16.70 3.48 -12.83
CA SER A 235 17.80 2.67 -13.34
C SER A 235 17.89 1.43 -12.46
N ALA A 236 17.97 0.21 -13.03
CA ALA A 236 18.53 -0.93 -12.30
C ALA A 236 20.01 -0.63 -12.00
N SER A 237 20.23 0.23 -11.00
CA SER A 237 21.54 0.40 -10.43
C SER A 237 21.99 -0.97 -9.90
N PRO A 238 23.29 -1.29 -9.95
CA PRO A 238 23.81 -2.49 -9.31
C PRO A 238 23.28 -2.65 -7.88
N ALA A 239 23.17 -1.57 -7.10
CA ALA A 239 22.59 -1.59 -5.76
C ALA A 239 21.08 -1.96 -5.69
N PHE A 240 20.31 -1.72 -6.75
CA PHE A 240 18.92 -2.18 -6.84
C PHE A 240 18.87 -3.67 -7.21
N ARG A 241 19.85 -4.13 -7.99
CA ARG A 241 20.10 -5.56 -8.24
C ARG A 241 20.53 -6.26 -6.96
N ASP A 242 21.45 -5.69 -6.20
CA ASP A 242 21.89 -6.20 -4.89
C ASP A 242 20.76 -6.15 -3.85
N LEU A 243 19.80 -5.22 -3.95
CA LEU A 243 18.62 -5.15 -3.08
C LEU A 243 17.55 -6.16 -3.52
N LEU A 244 17.37 -6.37 -4.83
CA LEU A 244 16.60 -7.50 -5.34
C LEU A 244 17.24 -8.80 -4.88
N GLU A 245 18.52 -9.02 -5.10
CA GLU A 245 19.32 -10.18 -4.66
C GLU A 245 19.29 -10.34 -3.14
N ALA A 246 19.45 -9.30 -2.31
CA ALA A 246 19.33 -9.40 -0.85
C ALA A 246 17.90 -9.72 -0.36
N HIS A 247 16.88 -9.50 -1.19
CA HIS A 247 15.50 -9.95 -0.96
C HIS A 247 15.13 -11.20 -1.79
N CYS A 248 16.04 -11.72 -2.61
CA CYS A 248 15.87 -12.84 -3.54
C CYS A 248 16.90 -13.97 -3.35
N GLU A 249 17.88 -13.82 -2.47
CA GLU A 249 18.95 -14.80 -2.23
C GLU A 249 18.97 -15.19 -0.74
N ASP A 250 18.28 -16.29 -0.45
CA ASP A 250 19.01 -17.48 -0.02
C ASP A 250 18.51 -18.65 -0.88
N GLU A 251 19.43 -19.34 -1.54
CA GLU A 251 19.21 -20.68 -2.08
C GLU A 251 18.53 -21.53 -0.98
N GLY A 252 17.25 -21.86 -1.20
CA GLY A 252 16.46 -22.63 -0.24
C GLY A 252 15.34 -21.88 0.49
N THR A 253 14.91 -20.70 0.01
CA THR A 253 13.61 -20.13 0.41
C THR A 253 12.68 -19.93 -0.78
N ASP A 254 11.49 -20.54 -0.66
CA ASP A 254 10.42 -20.66 -1.63
C ASP A 254 9.83 -19.32 -2.09
N TRP A 255 10.47 -18.65 -3.06
CA TRP A 255 9.71 -17.93 -4.09
C TRP A 255 9.12 -18.96 -5.06
N CYS A 256 8.18 -19.76 -4.56
CA CYS A 256 7.41 -20.69 -5.37
C CYS A 256 6.44 -19.88 -6.27
N VAL A 257 6.92 -19.43 -7.43
CA VAL A 257 6.22 -19.82 -8.66
C VAL A 257 6.23 -21.35 -8.65
N GLY A 258 5.10 -21.95 -8.29
CA GLY A 258 5.02 -23.38 -8.00
C GLY A 258 5.53 -24.24 -9.16
N VAL A 259 6.69 -24.85 -8.96
CA VAL A 259 7.07 -26.10 -9.63
C VAL A 259 7.70 -26.98 -8.55
N GLY A 260 6.90 -27.89 -8.00
CA GLY A 260 7.39 -28.91 -7.07
C GLY A 260 8.35 -29.90 -7.76
N PRO A 261 9.15 -30.64 -6.98
CA PRO A 261 10.18 -31.53 -7.49
C PRO A 261 9.59 -32.91 -7.81
N LEU A 262 9.56 -33.27 -9.08
CA LEU A 262 9.41 -34.66 -9.51
C LEU A 262 10.25 -34.84 -10.76
N LEU A 263 11.49 -35.29 -10.54
CA LEU A 263 12.26 -36.20 -11.41
C LEU A 263 13.76 -36.11 -11.08
N GLN A 264 14.20 -36.67 -9.94
CA GLN A 264 15.52 -37.30 -9.83
C GLN A 264 15.45 -38.41 -8.78
N HIS A 265 14.97 -39.57 -9.19
CA HIS A 265 15.47 -40.91 -8.85
C HIS A 265 14.45 -41.95 -9.37
N THR A 266 14.95 -42.90 -10.16
CA THR A 266 14.29 -43.96 -10.96
C THR A 266 13.63 -43.53 -12.26
#